data_AF-A0A534IZA8-F1
#
_entry.id   AF-A0A534IZA8-F1
#
_cell.length_a   1.000
_cell.length_b   1.000
_cell.length_c   1.000
_cell.angle_alpha   90.00
_cell.angle_beta   90.00
_cell.angle_gamma   90.00
#
_symmetry.space_group_name_H-M   'P 1'
#
loop_
_entity.id
_entity.type
_entity.pdbx_description
1 polymer ?
#
loop_
_entity_poly.entity_id
_entity_poly.type
_entity_poly.pdbx_seq_one_letter_code
_entity_poly.pdbx_strand_id
1 'polypeptide(L)'
;MKTGIVSYGGYVPRYRIRPKDIGTVWGADGEAMGRGLNIRAKSVPGPDEDVITISVEAARACMAKVDIDPTDIGAIYVGSESHPYAVKPTATDFWRREGQRYPSHGGRFTGEPAYFKHVVNCAQLLFKRAGTTAEDYDYAVFHQPNGKFPVRVAKQLGFKEGQIDTGLCVREIGNTYSGAIMVGLCAILDEAEAGDRIFAVGYGSGAGSDGFDLTVTDEITKLRRDATPTIKEMIADQEFLDYATYAKYRGKILMREA
;
A
#
# COMPACT_ATOMS: atom_id res chain seq x y z
N MET A 1 -1.93 25.35 -15.99
CA MET A 1 -1.07 24.23 -16.42
C MET A 1 -1.82 22.93 -16.16
N LYS A 2 -1.51 21.83 -16.86
CA LYS A 2 -1.89 20.48 -16.41
C LYS A 2 -0.79 19.97 -15.46
N THR A 3 -1.18 19.14 -14.50
CA THR A 3 -0.28 18.46 -13.56
C THR A 3 -0.74 17.01 -13.43
N GLY A 4 0.18 16.06 -13.34
CA GLY A 4 -0.14 14.62 -13.30
C GLY A 4 1.07 13.77 -12.95
N ILE A 5 0.86 12.45 -12.92
CA ILE A 5 1.91 11.45 -12.67
C ILE A 5 2.63 11.20 -14.00
N VAL A 6 3.95 11.48 -14.05
CA VAL A 6 4.77 11.30 -15.27
C VAL A 6 5.41 9.91 -15.38
N SER A 7 5.56 9.22 -14.25
CA SER A 7 5.95 7.80 -14.16
C SER A 7 5.56 7.28 -12.77
N TYR A 8 5.54 5.96 -12.60
CA TYR A 8 5.17 5.29 -11.35
C TYR A 8 6.04 4.05 -11.14
N GLY A 9 6.24 3.67 -9.87
CA GLY A 9 6.99 2.47 -9.51
C GLY A 9 6.64 2.03 -8.10
N GLY A 10 6.71 0.73 -7.86
CA GLY A 10 6.41 0.12 -6.58
C GLY A 10 7.31 -1.08 -6.32
N TYR A 11 7.33 -1.54 -5.07
CA TYR A 11 8.10 -2.70 -4.65
C TYR A 11 7.32 -3.50 -3.60
N VAL A 12 7.38 -4.82 -3.70
CA VAL A 12 6.82 -5.74 -2.70
C VAL A 12 7.95 -6.71 -2.30
N PRO A 13 8.33 -6.79 -1.01
CA PRO A 13 9.31 -7.76 -0.53
C PRO A 13 8.95 -9.19 -0.92
N ARG A 14 9.94 -10.07 -1.14
CA ARG A 14 9.70 -11.44 -1.62
C ARG A 14 9.04 -12.35 -0.57
N TYR A 15 9.40 -12.21 0.70
CA TYR A 15 8.95 -13.14 1.73
C TYR A 15 7.49 -12.93 2.16
N ARG A 16 6.85 -14.00 2.64
CA ARG A 16 5.47 -14.04 3.13
C ARG A 16 5.36 -14.79 4.45
N ILE A 17 4.30 -14.54 5.20
CA ILE A 17 3.81 -15.45 6.25
C ILE A 17 2.28 -15.53 6.18
N ARG A 18 1.71 -16.73 6.38
CA ARG A 18 0.25 -16.92 6.35
C ARG A 18 -0.35 -16.70 7.74
N PRO A 19 -1.63 -16.31 7.85
CA PRO A 19 -2.33 -16.24 9.12
C PRO A 19 -2.27 -17.55 9.93
N LYS A 20 -2.27 -18.71 9.26
CA LYS A 20 -2.10 -20.04 9.88
C LYS A 20 -0.82 -20.16 10.69
N ASP A 21 0.32 -19.85 10.09
CA ASP A 21 1.65 -20.01 10.70
C ASP A 21 1.81 -19.11 11.95
N ILE A 22 1.11 -17.97 11.96
CA ILE A 22 0.98 -17.11 13.13
C ILE A 22 0.05 -17.76 14.18
N GLY A 23 -1.17 -18.14 13.79
CA GLY A 23 -2.17 -18.69 14.71
C GLY A 23 -1.69 -19.90 15.51
N THR A 24 -0.98 -20.82 14.86
CA THR A 24 -0.40 -22.02 15.51
C THR A 24 0.50 -21.67 16.70
N VAL A 25 1.30 -20.61 16.64
CA VAL A 25 2.20 -20.20 17.74
C VAL A 25 1.46 -19.44 18.84
N TRP A 26 0.36 -18.76 18.51
CA TRP A 26 -0.45 -18.00 19.46
C TRP A 26 -1.68 -18.76 20.00
N GLY A 27 -1.77 -20.08 19.76
CA GLY A 27 -2.86 -20.92 20.25
C GLY A 27 -4.25 -20.58 19.65
N ALA A 28 -4.29 -20.04 18.44
CA ALA A 28 -5.49 -19.49 17.81
C ALA A 28 -5.72 -20.05 16.39
N ASP A 29 -6.98 -20.11 15.94
CA ASP A 29 -7.30 -20.45 14.55
C ASP A 29 -6.93 -19.29 13.61
N GLY A 30 -5.67 -19.29 13.19
CA GLY A 30 -5.12 -18.34 12.23
C GLY A 30 -5.82 -18.39 10.87
N GLU A 31 -6.36 -19.53 10.45
CA GLU A 31 -7.09 -19.60 9.18
C GLU A 31 -8.47 -18.93 9.30
N ALA A 32 -9.18 -19.13 10.41
CA ALA A 32 -10.43 -18.40 10.67
C ALA A 32 -10.18 -16.89 10.82
N MET A 33 -9.05 -16.47 11.38
CA MET A 33 -8.65 -15.06 11.37
C MET A 33 -8.37 -14.54 9.95
N GLY A 34 -7.68 -15.32 9.10
CA GLY A 34 -7.46 -14.99 7.69
C GLY A 34 -8.77 -14.83 6.91
N ARG A 35 -9.67 -15.82 6.99
CA ARG A 35 -11.05 -15.76 6.45
C ARG A 35 -11.85 -14.60 7.07
N GLY A 36 -11.65 -14.34 8.35
CA GLY A 36 -12.27 -13.28 9.14
C GLY A 36 -11.90 -11.86 8.69
N LEU A 37 -10.66 -11.67 8.22
CA LEU A 37 -10.14 -10.38 7.73
C LEU A 37 -10.07 -10.28 6.19
N ASN A 38 -10.34 -11.38 5.48
CA ASN A 38 -10.09 -11.54 4.03
C ASN A 38 -8.61 -11.29 3.68
N ILE A 39 -7.72 -12.00 4.37
CA ILE A 39 -6.25 -11.95 4.19
C ILE A 39 -5.76 -13.40 4.03
N ARG A 40 -5.05 -13.69 2.94
CA ARG A 40 -4.43 -14.98 2.63
C ARG A 40 -2.99 -15.06 3.15
N ALA A 41 -2.24 -13.97 3.01
CA ALA A 41 -0.87 -13.82 3.48
C ALA A 41 -0.57 -12.35 3.82
N LYS A 42 0.63 -12.09 4.36
CA LYS A 42 1.21 -10.75 4.37
C LYS A 42 2.67 -10.80 3.92
N SER A 43 3.18 -9.69 3.38
CA SER A 43 4.60 -9.54 3.09
C SER A 43 5.44 -9.49 4.38
N VAL A 44 6.70 -9.87 4.24
CA VAL A 44 7.72 -9.82 5.27
C VAL A 44 8.97 -9.26 4.59
N PRO A 45 9.52 -8.12 5.01
CA PRO A 45 10.84 -7.70 4.54
C PRO A 45 11.91 -8.64 5.08
N GLY A 46 12.88 -8.98 4.24
CA GLY A 46 14.10 -9.69 4.59
C GLY A 46 14.90 -9.03 5.74
N PRO A 47 15.94 -9.71 6.24
CA PRO A 47 16.77 -9.20 7.34
C PRO A 47 17.58 -7.93 6.96
N ASP A 48 17.74 -7.70 5.67
CA ASP A 48 18.46 -6.63 4.98
C ASP A 48 17.51 -5.61 4.30
N GLU A 49 16.19 -5.78 4.43
CA GLU A 49 15.18 -4.87 3.87
C GLU A 49 14.56 -3.92 4.91
N ASP A 50 14.51 -2.63 4.59
CA ASP A 50 13.83 -1.60 5.37
C ASP A 50 13.10 -0.56 4.49
N VAL A 51 12.60 0.53 5.10
CA VAL A 51 11.87 1.56 4.36
C VAL A 51 12.76 2.32 3.36
N ILE A 52 14.07 2.42 3.61
CA ILE A 52 15.02 3.04 2.66
C ILE A 52 15.14 2.13 1.45
N THR A 53 15.44 0.84 1.63
CA THR A 53 15.62 -0.08 0.50
C THR A 53 14.34 -0.22 -0.33
N ILE A 54 13.19 -0.41 0.31
CA ILE A 54 11.87 -0.51 -0.35
C ILE A 54 11.53 0.78 -1.12
N SER A 55 11.85 1.97 -0.57
CA SER A 55 11.62 3.24 -1.27
C SER A 55 12.57 3.43 -2.46
N VAL A 56 13.84 3.00 -2.32
CA VAL A 56 14.84 3.08 -3.38
C VAL A 56 14.49 2.14 -4.54
N GLU A 57 14.02 0.91 -4.29
CA GLU A 57 13.60 0.01 -5.36
C GLU A 57 12.32 0.50 -6.06
N ALA A 58 11.34 1.03 -5.32
CA ALA A 58 10.17 1.67 -5.93
C ALA A 58 10.53 2.90 -6.78
N ALA A 59 11.48 3.72 -6.33
CA ALA A 59 11.99 4.86 -7.08
C ALA A 59 12.81 4.45 -8.31
N ARG A 60 13.64 3.41 -8.20
CA ARG A 60 14.37 2.79 -9.34
C ARG A 60 13.40 2.26 -10.39
N ALA A 61 12.33 1.58 -9.96
CA ALA A 61 11.29 1.11 -10.87
C ALA A 61 10.58 2.28 -11.58
N CYS A 62 10.29 3.37 -10.86
CA CYS A 62 9.71 4.58 -11.43
C CYS A 62 10.61 5.20 -12.52
N MET A 63 11.91 5.33 -12.25
CA MET A 63 12.87 5.85 -13.23
C MET A 63 13.14 4.87 -14.38
N ALA A 64 13.04 3.55 -14.17
CA ALA A 64 13.19 2.56 -15.25
C ALA A 64 12.08 2.67 -16.31
N LYS A 65 10.86 3.05 -15.93
CA LYS A 65 9.71 3.18 -16.86
C LYS A 65 9.74 4.43 -17.75
N VAL A 66 10.59 5.43 -17.48
CA VAL A 66 10.58 6.74 -18.18
C VAL A 66 11.99 7.25 -18.51
N ASP A 67 12.11 8.21 -19.42
CA ASP A 67 13.39 8.89 -19.72
C ASP A 67 13.31 10.35 -19.22
N ILE A 68 13.88 10.61 -18.05
CA ILE A 68 13.92 11.91 -17.35
C ILE A 68 15.29 12.06 -16.72
N ASP A 69 15.91 13.25 -16.84
CA ASP A 69 17.16 13.54 -16.15
C ASP A 69 16.92 13.60 -14.62
N PRO A 70 17.63 12.80 -13.80
CA PRO A 70 17.46 12.85 -12.34
C PRO A 70 17.72 14.23 -11.71
N THR A 71 18.40 15.14 -12.40
CA THR A 71 18.65 16.51 -11.92
C THR A 71 17.44 17.44 -12.08
N ASP A 72 16.43 17.08 -12.88
CA ASP A 72 15.13 17.78 -12.93
C ASP A 72 14.28 17.54 -11.66
N ILE A 73 14.64 16.55 -10.83
CA ILE A 73 13.90 16.16 -9.62
C ILE A 73 14.14 17.17 -8.48
N GLY A 74 13.44 18.30 -8.51
CA GLY A 74 13.57 19.38 -7.54
C GLY A 74 13.13 19.06 -6.09
N ALA A 75 12.49 17.92 -5.82
CA ALA A 75 12.13 17.48 -4.48
C ALA A 75 11.91 15.95 -4.38
N ILE A 76 12.24 15.36 -3.24
CA ILE A 76 11.95 13.96 -2.90
C ILE A 76 11.23 13.92 -1.55
N TYR A 77 10.09 13.22 -1.49
CA TYR A 77 9.29 13.05 -0.28
C TYR A 77 9.05 11.56 0.00
N VAL A 78 9.19 11.14 1.26
CA VAL A 78 8.91 9.76 1.69
C VAL A 78 8.01 9.78 2.92
N GLY A 79 6.76 9.36 2.76
CA GLY A 79 5.81 9.19 3.86
C GLY A 79 5.84 7.78 4.42
N SER A 80 6.15 7.61 5.71
CA SER A 80 6.12 6.33 6.40
C SER A 80 5.86 6.48 7.90
N GLU A 81 5.20 5.51 8.52
CA GLU A 81 5.14 5.37 9.99
C GLU A 81 6.23 4.44 10.56
N SER A 82 7.02 3.81 9.69
CA SER A 82 8.02 2.80 10.03
C SER A 82 9.45 3.21 9.69
N HIS A 83 9.71 4.52 9.53
CA HIS A 83 11.05 5.07 9.30
C HIS A 83 12.09 4.41 10.24
N PRO A 84 13.20 3.86 9.71
CA PRO A 84 14.21 3.14 10.50
C PRO A 84 14.84 4.01 11.60
N TYR A 85 14.69 5.32 11.49
CA TYR A 85 15.13 6.34 12.43
C TYR A 85 13.97 7.34 12.67
N ALA A 86 13.62 7.64 13.92
CA ALA A 86 12.42 8.41 14.27
C ALA A 86 12.55 9.95 14.24
N VAL A 87 13.74 10.48 13.96
CA VAL A 87 14.00 11.95 13.88
C VAL A 87 14.73 12.31 12.57
N LYS A 88 14.81 11.34 11.65
CA LYS A 88 15.49 11.37 10.36
C LYS A 88 14.44 11.01 9.32
N PRO A 89 14.06 11.91 8.41
CA PRO A 89 13.17 11.54 7.31
C PRO A 89 13.90 10.53 6.43
N THR A 90 13.21 9.51 5.88
CA THR A 90 13.86 8.57 4.93
C THR A 90 14.43 9.26 3.67
N ALA A 91 14.08 10.54 3.42
CA ALA A 91 14.66 11.36 2.36
C ALA A 91 16.06 11.95 2.65
N THR A 92 16.53 12.05 3.91
CA THR A 92 17.88 12.61 4.25
C THR A 92 18.52 11.91 5.47
N ASP A 93 19.86 11.90 5.59
CA ASP A 93 20.52 10.67 6.08
C ASP A 93 20.95 10.49 7.58
N PHE A 94 20.42 11.13 8.66
CA PHE A 94 20.83 10.73 10.07
C PHE A 94 19.88 10.94 11.33
N TRP A 95 19.83 9.92 12.26
CA TRP A 95 19.29 9.75 13.69
C TRP A 95 17.78 9.86 14.11
N ARG A 96 17.18 9.33 15.23
CA ARG A 96 17.61 8.29 16.23
C ARG A 96 17.23 8.42 17.75
N ARG A 97 16.07 8.96 18.21
CA ARG A 97 15.42 8.59 19.54
C ARG A 97 13.91 8.90 19.60
N GLU A 98 13.03 8.24 20.37
CA GLU A 98 13.11 7.04 21.25
C GLU A 98 11.74 6.32 21.37
N GLY A 99 11.70 5.07 21.87
CA GLY A 99 10.46 4.47 22.42
C GLY A 99 10.02 3.14 21.79
N GLN A 100 8.90 3.16 21.08
CA GLN A 100 8.12 1.96 20.74
C GLN A 100 8.46 1.35 19.36
N ARG A 101 8.37 0.02 19.28
CA ARG A 101 8.52 -0.78 18.03
C ARG A 101 7.17 -1.24 17.44
N TYR A 102 6.16 -1.25 18.31
CA TYR A 102 4.72 -1.49 18.18
C TYR A 102 3.79 -0.27 18.02
N PRO A 103 2.99 -0.01 16.96
CA PRO A 103 1.84 0.90 17.14
C PRO A 103 0.76 0.27 18.03
N SER A 104 0.09 1.08 18.83
CA SER A 104 -1.13 0.70 19.58
C SER A 104 -2.36 1.35 18.95
N HIS A 105 -3.49 0.64 18.90
CA HIS A 105 -4.68 1.10 18.17
C HIS A 105 -5.98 0.83 18.94
N GLY A 106 -6.97 1.71 18.77
CA GLY A 106 -8.24 1.71 19.51
C GLY A 106 -9.26 0.62 19.13
N GLY A 107 -8.81 -0.54 18.62
CA GLY A 107 -9.68 -1.66 18.24
C GLY A 107 -10.84 -1.24 17.32
N ARG A 108 -12.10 -1.40 17.79
CA ARG A 108 -13.30 -1.02 17.04
C ARG A 108 -13.35 0.46 16.64
N PHE A 109 -12.70 1.35 17.42
CA PHE A 109 -12.69 2.79 17.14
C PHE A 109 -11.96 3.14 15.83
N THR A 110 -10.96 2.36 15.40
CA THR A 110 -10.28 2.62 14.12
C THR A 110 -11.15 2.26 12.90
N GLY A 111 -12.30 1.62 13.12
CA GLY A 111 -13.32 1.35 12.11
C GLY A 111 -14.22 2.55 11.85
N GLU A 112 -15.44 2.53 12.38
CA GLU A 112 -16.51 3.43 11.95
C GLU A 112 -16.30 4.92 12.27
N PRO A 113 -15.95 5.33 13.51
CA PRO A 113 -15.74 6.75 13.82
C PRO A 113 -14.44 7.32 13.24
N ALA A 114 -13.54 6.47 12.72
CA ALA A 114 -12.25 6.85 12.15
C ALA A 114 -12.17 6.52 10.65
N TYR A 115 -11.75 5.33 10.23
CA TYR A 115 -11.55 4.96 8.82
C TYR A 115 -12.78 5.26 7.94
N PHE A 116 -13.95 4.70 8.25
CA PHE A 116 -15.13 4.87 7.39
C PHE A 116 -15.58 6.34 7.35
N LYS A 117 -15.55 7.04 8.49
CA LYS A 117 -15.90 8.47 8.56
C LYS A 117 -15.05 9.33 7.64
N HIS A 118 -13.72 9.16 7.61
CA HIS A 118 -12.85 10.05 6.82
C HIS A 118 -12.84 9.67 5.34
N VAL A 119 -12.78 8.38 5.01
CA VAL A 119 -12.75 7.90 3.62
C VAL A 119 -14.06 8.20 2.89
N VAL A 120 -15.23 7.93 3.51
CA VAL A 120 -16.53 8.16 2.85
C VAL A 120 -16.82 9.65 2.67
N ASN A 121 -16.52 10.51 3.65
CA ASN A 121 -16.69 11.96 3.49
C ASN A 121 -15.74 12.53 2.43
N CYS A 122 -14.47 12.09 2.40
CA CYS A 122 -13.51 12.53 1.38
C CYS A 122 -13.98 12.12 -0.03
N ALA A 123 -14.42 10.87 -0.20
CA ALA A 123 -14.96 10.36 -1.45
C ALA A 123 -16.21 11.14 -1.92
N GLN A 124 -17.17 11.40 -1.03
CA GLN A 124 -18.39 12.16 -1.35
C GLN A 124 -18.10 13.62 -1.71
N LEU A 125 -17.12 14.25 -1.06
CA LEU A 125 -16.65 15.59 -1.41
C LEU A 125 -15.92 15.61 -2.76
N LEU A 126 -15.16 14.56 -3.08
CA LEU A 126 -14.47 14.41 -4.36
C LEU A 126 -15.47 14.23 -5.51
N PHE A 127 -16.42 13.29 -5.40
CA PHE A 127 -17.55 13.11 -6.34
C PHE A 127 -18.29 14.44 -6.58
N LYS A 128 -18.68 15.14 -5.51
CA LYS A 128 -19.36 16.44 -5.61
C LYS A 128 -18.52 17.52 -6.30
N ARG A 129 -17.19 17.49 -6.16
CA ARG A 129 -16.27 18.45 -6.78
C ARG A 129 -15.98 18.12 -8.25
N ALA A 130 -15.92 16.84 -8.59
CA ALA A 130 -15.67 16.34 -9.95
C ALA A 130 -16.94 16.29 -10.81
N GLY A 131 -18.13 16.30 -10.20
CA GLY A 131 -19.41 16.15 -10.89
C GLY A 131 -19.74 14.69 -11.25
N THR A 132 -19.26 13.73 -10.46
CA THR A 132 -19.23 12.30 -10.77
C THR A 132 -19.92 11.42 -9.73
N THR A 133 -20.05 10.15 -10.08
CA THR A 133 -20.52 9.02 -9.27
C THR A 133 -19.49 7.87 -9.33
N ALA A 134 -19.72 6.80 -8.59
CA ALA A 134 -18.90 5.58 -8.68
C ALA A 134 -19.01 4.82 -10.02
N GLU A 135 -19.96 5.18 -10.90
CA GLU A 135 -20.09 4.60 -12.24
C GLU A 135 -19.18 5.27 -13.28
N ASP A 136 -18.66 6.46 -12.99
CA ASP A 136 -17.83 7.28 -13.89
C ASP A 136 -16.31 6.96 -13.79
N TYR A 137 -15.95 5.85 -13.15
CA TYR A 137 -14.57 5.42 -12.91
C TYR A 137 -14.40 3.94 -13.25
N ASP A 138 -13.36 3.60 -13.99
CA ASP A 138 -13.04 2.24 -14.41
C ASP A 138 -12.36 1.47 -13.25
N TYR A 139 -11.57 2.17 -12.44
CA TYR A 139 -10.87 1.62 -11.28
C TYR A 139 -11.05 2.45 -10.01
N ALA A 140 -10.98 1.81 -8.85
CA ALA A 140 -10.90 2.48 -7.56
C ALA A 140 -9.94 1.79 -6.58
N VAL A 141 -9.22 2.59 -5.79
CA VAL A 141 -8.32 2.13 -4.74
C VAL A 141 -8.55 2.91 -3.44
N PHE A 142 -8.79 2.19 -2.35
CA PHE A 142 -8.97 2.74 -1.02
C PHE A 142 -7.81 2.31 -0.12
N HIS A 143 -7.54 3.01 0.98
CA HIS A 143 -6.59 2.51 2.00
C HIS A 143 -7.03 1.13 2.56
N GLN A 144 -6.06 0.24 2.83
CA GLN A 144 -6.31 -1.20 2.95
C GLN A 144 -5.87 -1.77 4.31
N PRO A 145 -6.57 -1.51 5.42
CA PRO A 145 -6.22 -2.05 6.73
C PRO A 145 -6.51 -3.55 6.86
N ASN A 146 -7.33 -4.11 5.97
CA ASN A 146 -7.65 -5.53 5.78
C ASN A 146 -8.43 -5.70 4.46
N GLY A 147 -8.69 -6.92 4.00
CA GLY A 147 -9.40 -7.19 2.74
C GLY A 147 -10.92 -7.06 2.78
N LYS A 148 -11.53 -6.53 3.85
CA LYS A 148 -12.99 -6.29 3.97
C LYS A 148 -13.37 -4.82 4.02
N PHE A 149 -12.54 -3.97 4.62
CA PHE A 149 -12.79 -2.54 4.78
C PHE A 149 -12.88 -1.75 3.45
N PRO A 150 -11.93 -1.88 2.49
CA PRO A 150 -12.06 -1.24 1.18
C PRO A 150 -13.27 -1.77 0.39
N VAL A 151 -13.55 -3.08 0.46
CA VAL A 151 -14.75 -3.69 -0.17
C VAL A 151 -16.05 -3.11 0.40
N ARG A 152 -16.13 -2.92 1.73
CA ARG A 152 -17.30 -2.27 2.37
C ARG A 152 -17.45 -0.81 1.95
N VAL A 153 -16.34 -0.05 1.87
CA VAL A 153 -16.36 1.35 1.39
C VAL A 153 -16.81 1.44 -0.06
N ALA A 154 -16.23 0.64 -0.95
CA ALA A 154 -16.58 0.61 -2.37
C ALA A 154 -18.09 0.38 -2.56
N LYS A 155 -18.64 -0.65 -1.90
CA LYS A 155 -20.08 -0.93 -1.91
C LYS A 155 -20.94 0.16 -1.26
N GLN A 156 -20.43 0.88 -0.26
CA GLN A 156 -21.14 2.02 0.35
C GLN A 156 -21.15 3.27 -0.54
N LEU A 157 -20.17 3.43 -1.43
CA LEU A 157 -20.04 4.54 -2.38
C LEU A 157 -20.71 4.26 -3.74
N GLY A 158 -21.14 3.03 -3.99
CA GLY A 158 -21.83 2.63 -5.22
C GLY A 158 -20.94 1.95 -6.27
N PHE A 159 -19.67 1.64 -5.95
CA PHE A 159 -18.80 0.91 -6.87
C PHE A 159 -19.32 -0.53 -7.08
N LYS A 160 -19.26 -0.95 -8.34
CA LYS A 160 -19.59 -2.25 -8.89
C LYS A 160 -18.50 -3.28 -8.52
N GLU A 161 -18.82 -4.55 -8.74
CA GLU A 161 -17.85 -5.64 -8.63
C GLU A 161 -16.76 -5.51 -9.72
N GLY A 162 -15.53 -5.96 -9.46
CA GLY A 162 -14.39 -5.80 -10.36
C GLY A 162 -13.61 -4.49 -10.21
N GLN A 163 -14.29 -3.32 -10.13
CA GLN A 163 -13.66 -1.97 -10.13
C GLN A 163 -12.56 -1.76 -9.08
N ILE A 164 -12.54 -2.54 -7.98
CA ILE A 164 -11.49 -2.46 -6.94
C ILE A 164 -10.50 -3.62 -6.95
N ASP A 165 -10.75 -4.72 -7.67
CA ASP A 165 -10.04 -5.99 -7.42
C ASP A 165 -8.57 -5.95 -7.86
N THR A 166 -8.23 -5.29 -8.97
CA THR A 166 -6.82 -5.03 -9.38
C THR A 166 -6.06 -4.25 -8.30
N GLY A 167 -6.70 -3.25 -7.69
CA GLY A 167 -6.09 -2.44 -6.63
C GLY A 167 -5.99 -3.13 -5.26
N LEU A 168 -6.67 -4.26 -5.02
CA LEU A 168 -6.94 -4.82 -3.69
C LEU A 168 -5.83 -5.75 -3.15
N CYS A 169 -4.57 -5.33 -3.27
CA CYS A 169 -3.37 -6.11 -2.97
C CYS A 169 -3.29 -6.66 -1.53
N VAL A 170 -3.94 -6.00 -0.55
CA VAL A 170 -3.94 -6.39 0.88
C VAL A 170 -4.29 -7.85 1.16
N ARG A 171 -5.05 -8.51 0.26
CA ARG A 171 -5.40 -9.93 0.39
C ARG A 171 -4.14 -10.81 0.42
N GLU A 172 -3.09 -10.45 -0.33
CA GLU A 172 -1.86 -11.22 -0.46
C GLU A 172 -0.67 -10.63 0.31
N ILE A 173 -0.57 -9.28 0.37
CA ILE A 173 0.58 -8.58 0.98
C ILE A 173 0.29 -8.00 2.37
N GLY A 174 -0.95 -8.01 2.82
CA GLY A 174 -1.37 -7.35 4.06
C GLY A 174 -1.32 -5.81 3.98
N ASN A 175 -1.49 -5.13 5.11
CA ASN A 175 -1.50 -3.66 5.15
C ASN A 175 -0.07 -3.10 5.11
N THR A 176 0.29 -2.42 4.03
CA THR A 176 1.56 -1.68 3.86
C THR A 176 1.47 -0.21 4.28
N TYR A 177 0.43 0.15 5.04
CA TYR A 177 0.21 1.46 5.67
C TYR A 177 0.24 2.63 4.66
N SER A 178 1.25 3.50 4.72
CA SER A 178 1.43 4.62 3.78
C SER A 178 1.54 4.12 2.32
N GLY A 179 2.10 2.93 2.10
CA GLY A 179 2.19 2.30 0.79
C GLY A 179 0.90 1.61 0.33
N ALA A 180 -0.13 1.45 1.18
CA ALA A 180 -1.27 0.59 0.86
C ALA A 180 -2.12 1.09 -0.31
N ILE A 181 -2.22 2.41 -0.49
CA ILE A 181 -2.87 3.01 -1.67
C ILE A 181 -1.92 3.04 -2.87
N MET A 182 -0.63 3.29 -2.66
CA MET A 182 0.35 3.44 -3.74
C MET A 182 0.63 2.13 -4.46
N VAL A 183 0.73 1.01 -3.73
CA VAL A 183 0.89 -0.32 -4.33
C VAL A 183 -0.36 -0.72 -5.12
N GLY A 184 -1.56 -0.42 -4.61
CA GLY A 184 -2.81 -0.66 -5.36
C GLY A 184 -2.94 0.23 -6.60
N LEU A 185 -2.50 1.49 -6.53
CA LEU A 185 -2.46 2.39 -7.68
C LEU A 185 -1.43 1.94 -8.73
N CYS A 186 -0.26 1.43 -8.31
CA CYS A 186 0.72 0.85 -9.22
C CYS A 186 0.16 -0.40 -9.92
N ALA A 187 -0.54 -1.28 -9.19
CA ALA A 187 -1.19 -2.46 -9.77
C ALA A 187 -2.27 -2.07 -10.81
N ILE A 188 -3.02 -0.99 -10.57
CA ILE A 188 -3.97 -0.44 -11.55
C ILE A 188 -3.23 0.10 -12.78
N LEU A 189 -2.19 0.92 -12.59
CA LEU A 189 -1.42 1.51 -13.71
C LEU A 189 -0.63 0.48 -14.52
N ASP A 190 -0.31 -0.69 -13.96
CA ASP A 190 0.24 -1.84 -14.68
C ASP A 190 -0.77 -2.46 -15.67
N GLU A 191 -2.08 -2.38 -15.39
CA GLU A 191 -3.15 -2.95 -16.23
C GLU A 191 -3.92 -1.92 -17.08
N ALA A 192 -3.98 -0.65 -16.66
CA ALA A 192 -4.84 0.38 -17.26
C ALA A 192 -4.45 0.81 -18.70
N GLU A 193 -5.43 1.35 -19.42
CA GLU A 193 -5.36 1.90 -20.77
C GLU A 193 -5.56 3.43 -20.80
N ALA A 194 -5.38 4.05 -21.96
CA ALA A 194 -5.54 5.50 -22.11
C ALA A 194 -7.03 5.91 -22.16
N GLY A 195 -7.41 6.85 -21.30
CA GLY A 195 -8.81 7.26 -21.08
C GLY A 195 -9.37 6.82 -19.73
N ASP A 196 -8.86 5.73 -19.16
CA ASP A 196 -9.34 5.15 -17.90
C ASP A 196 -9.32 6.16 -16.75
N ARG A 197 -10.35 6.13 -15.91
CA ARG A 197 -10.48 7.01 -14.75
C ARG A 197 -10.36 6.25 -13.44
N ILE A 198 -9.45 6.71 -12.59
CA ILE A 198 -9.07 6.04 -11.34
C ILE A 198 -9.48 6.90 -10.13
N PHE A 199 -10.24 6.31 -9.22
CA PHE A 199 -10.65 6.94 -7.95
C PHE A 199 -9.79 6.44 -6.79
N ALA A 200 -8.94 7.30 -6.23
CA ALA A 200 -7.97 6.90 -5.21
C ALA A 200 -8.19 7.67 -3.89
N VAL A 201 -8.54 6.99 -2.79
CA VAL A 201 -8.77 7.64 -1.47
C VAL A 201 -7.97 6.99 -0.34
N GLY A 202 -7.03 7.76 0.20
CA GLY A 202 -6.16 7.37 1.31
C GLY A 202 -6.80 7.54 2.69
N TYR A 203 -6.11 7.06 3.72
CA TYR A 203 -6.49 7.28 5.12
C TYR A 203 -5.27 7.16 6.04
N GLY A 204 -5.14 8.10 6.98
CA GLY A 204 -4.20 8.05 8.09
C GLY A 204 -4.93 8.19 9.42
N SER A 205 -4.54 7.41 10.43
CA SER A 205 -5.11 7.53 11.78
C SER A 205 -4.50 8.72 12.53
N GLY A 206 -5.35 9.56 13.12
CA GLY A 206 -4.97 10.86 13.68
C GLY A 206 -6.07 11.94 13.69
N ALA A 207 -6.95 12.09 12.69
CA ALA A 207 -7.11 11.31 11.45
C ALA A 207 -7.44 12.21 10.23
N GLY A 208 -7.19 11.68 9.03
CA GLY A 208 -7.44 12.37 7.77
C GLY A 208 -7.50 11.41 6.57
N SER A 209 -7.98 11.90 5.44
CA SER A 209 -8.09 11.17 4.17
C SER A 209 -7.89 12.13 3.00
N ASP A 210 -6.91 11.85 2.15
CA ASP A 210 -6.67 12.53 0.88
C ASP A 210 -7.30 11.75 -0.27
N GLY A 211 -7.89 12.45 -1.24
CA GLY A 211 -8.62 11.87 -2.36
C GLY A 211 -8.16 12.44 -3.70
N PHE A 212 -7.97 11.56 -4.68
CA PHE A 212 -7.51 11.87 -6.02
C PHE A 212 -8.49 11.32 -7.06
N ASP A 213 -8.83 12.16 -8.02
CA ASP A 213 -9.52 11.81 -9.25
C ASP A 213 -8.47 11.92 -10.36
N LEU A 214 -8.17 10.80 -11.02
CA LEU A 214 -7.10 10.68 -12.00
C LEU A 214 -7.68 10.18 -13.32
N THR A 215 -7.22 10.74 -14.44
CA THR A 215 -7.50 10.21 -15.79
C THR A 215 -6.18 9.78 -16.41
N VAL A 216 -6.10 8.53 -16.86
CA VAL A 216 -4.93 8.00 -17.56
C VAL A 216 -4.88 8.63 -18.96
N THR A 217 -3.72 9.15 -19.34
CA THR A 217 -3.51 9.83 -20.63
C THR A 217 -2.72 8.95 -21.59
N ASP A 218 -2.80 9.23 -22.89
CA ASP A 218 -2.06 8.55 -23.97
C ASP A 218 -0.56 8.35 -23.68
N GLU A 219 0.05 9.24 -22.89
CA GLU A 219 1.43 9.12 -22.38
C GLU A 219 1.72 7.77 -21.67
N ILE A 220 0.72 7.08 -21.12
CA ILE A 220 0.87 5.73 -20.53
C ILE A 220 1.45 4.73 -21.53
N THR A 221 1.17 4.90 -22.83
CA THR A 221 1.66 4.05 -23.92
C THR A 221 3.15 4.26 -24.23
N LYS A 222 3.75 5.35 -23.73
CA LYS A 222 5.18 5.68 -23.90
C LYS A 222 6.05 5.20 -22.74
N LEU A 223 5.44 4.77 -21.63
CA LEU A 223 6.16 4.21 -20.51
C LEU A 223 6.65 2.80 -20.85
N ARG A 224 7.90 2.52 -20.50
CA ARG A 224 8.53 1.18 -20.59
C ARG A 224 8.00 0.30 -19.45
N ARG A 225 6.67 0.01 -19.43
CA ARG A 225 5.99 -0.68 -18.32
C ARG A 225 6.60 -2.05 -18.00
N ASP A 226 7.17 -2.69 -19.01
CA ASP A 226 7.89 -3.97 -19.03
C ASP A 226 9.34 -3.90 -18.52
N ALA A 227 9.94 -2.71 -18.33
CA ALA A 227 11.29 -2.55 -17.81
C ALA A 227 11.46 -3.00 -16.34
N THR A 228 10.35 -3.29 -15.66
CA THR A 228 10.26 -3.77 -14.27
C THR A 228 9.13 -4.78 -14.14
N PRO A 229 9.22 -5.77 -13.23
CA PRO A 229 8.06 -6.60 -12.88
C PRO A 229 6.86 -5.75 -12.42
N THR A 230 5.67 -6.16 -12.80
CA THR A 230 4.41 -5.59 -12.29
C THR A 230 4.20 -5.93 -10.82
N ILE A 231 3.33 -5.19 -10.13
CA ILE A 231 2.92 -5.53 -8.74
C ILE A 231 2.35 -6.96 -8.67
N LYS A 232 1.66 -7.40 -9.73
CA LYS A 232 1.07 -8.74 -9.86
C LYS A 232 2.13 -9.84 -9.89
N GLU A 233 3.24 -9.60 -10.60
CA GLU A 233 4.39 -10.52 -10.65
C GLU A 233 5.19 -10.51 -9.35
N MET A 234 5.40 -9.35 -8.71
CA MET A 234 6.02 -9.27 -7.37
C MET A 234 5.17 -9.91 -6.26
N ILE A 235 3.86 -10.02 -6.47
CA ILE A 235 2.97 -10.79 -5.59
C ILE A 235 3.10 -12.30 -5.85
N ALA A 236 3.33 -12.70 -7.11
CA ALA A 236 3.47 -14.09 -7.54
C ALA A 236 4.83 -14.72 -7.19
N ASP A 237 5.95 -14.01 -7.37
CA ASP A 237 7.26 -14.43 -6.85
C ASP A 237 7.31 -14.24 -5.34
N GLN A 238 6.91 -15.28 -4.60
CA GLN A 238 6.74 -15.19 -3.16
C GLN A 238 7.24 -16.44 -2.44
N GLU A 239 7.93 -16.22 -1.31
CA GLU A 239 8.54 -17.29 -0.51
C GLU A 239 7.92 -17.33 0.90
N PHE A 240 7.28 -18.45 1.25
CA PHE A 240 6.57 -18.59 2.53
C PHE A 240 7.51 -18.99 3.67
N LEU A 241 7.63 -18.11 4.67
CA LEU A 241 8.38 -18.35 5.90
C LEU A 241 7.54 -19.05 6.96
N ASP A 242 8.20 -19.84 7.79
CA ASP A 242 7.67 -20.28 9.07
C ASP A 242 7.69 -19.15 10.12
N TYR A 243 7.02 -19.36 11.26
CA TYR A 243 6.98 -18.34 12.31
C TYR A 243 8.35 -18.08 12.94
N ALA A 244 9.24 -19.07 13.01
CA ALA A 244 10.57 -18.91 13.59
C ALA A 244 11.47 -17.99 12.73
N THR A 245 11.47 -18.19 11.41
CA THR A 245 12.23 -17.36 10.46
C THR A 245 11.62 -15.96 10.35
N TYR A 246 10.29 -15.85 10.33
CA TYR A 246 9.61 -14.55 10.46
C TYR A 246 9.96 -13.81 11.77
N ALA A 247 9.99 -14.51 12.91
CA ALA A 247 10.37 -13.94 14.19
C ALA A 247 11.84 -13.49 14.21
N LYS A 248 12.74 -14.25 13.57
CA LYS A 248 14.14 -13.89 13.35
C LYS A 248 14.26 -12.63 12.49
N TYR A 249 13.70 -12.61 11.27
CA TYR A 249 13.79 -11.48 10.33
C TYR A 249 13.16 -10.20 10.87
N ARG A 250 12.05 -10.30 11.63
CA ARG A 250 11.44 -9.12 12.28
C ARG A 250 12.02 -8.83 13.67
N GLY A 251 13.15 -9.45 14.03
CA GLY A 251 13.91 -9.22 15.26
C GLY A 251 13.08 -9.36 16.54
N LYS A 252 12.13 -10.31 16.56
CA LYS A 252 11.23 -10.60 17.69
C LYS A 252 11.85 -11.52 18.74
N ILE A 253 12.91 -12.25 18.35
CA ILE A 253 13.64 -13.14 19.24
C ILE A 253 14.53 -12.28 20.13
N LEU A 254 14.28 -12.30 21.45
CA LEU A 254 15.18 -11.71 22.44
C LEU A 254 16.39 -12.65 22.60
N MET A 255 17.45 -12.37 21.84
CA MET A 255 18.76 -12.96 22.12
C MET A 255 19.23 -12.47 23.49
N ARG A 256 19.86 -13.34 24.29
CA ARG A 256 20.68 -12.85 25.40
C ARG A 256 21.87 -12.09 24.82
N GLU A 257 22.21 -10.97 25.44
CA GLU A 257 23.51 -10.33 25.26
C GLU A 257 24.61 -11.30 25.74
N ALA A 258 25.77 -11.24 25.11
CA ALA A 258 26.90 -12.16 25.28
C ALA A 258 28.06 -11.50 26.01
#